data_AF-A0A1I4ZTT0-F1
#
_entry.id   AF-A0A1I4ZTT0-F1
#
_cell.length_a   1.000
_cell.length_b   1.000
_cell.length_c   1.000
_cell.angle_alpha   90.00
_cell.angle_beta   90.00
_cell.angle_gamma   90.00
#
_symmetry.space_group_name_H-M   'P 1'
#
loop_
_entity.id
_entity.type
_entity.pdbx_description
1 polymer ?
#
loop_
_entity_poly.entity_id
_entity_poly.type
_entity_poly.pdbx_seq_one_letter_code
_entity_poly.pdbx_strand_id
1 'polypeptide(L)'
;MKITSTILAVLIGSCAFAQLKFPAVSSHSEIEQKVGLTEFEVEYNRPNVSERKVFGKLVPYGEVWRTGANENTVIKFNQPIKVNGKDLAAGEYALYSIPNKDEWDVIFYKDTKNWGNPKEWKESNVALKVKAVATKSMNNKVETFEIRFTNVTQQKADLVLAWDNVNVVLNIETNTVSSVLKMIGEQLNENSSARDFYNSANFYYSNKLDRNQALKWVNIALEKDAKAPDYYKELKEKLEKEKY
;
A
#
# COMPACT_ATOMS: atom_id res chain seq x y z
N MET A 1 -68.87 1.20 38.09
CA MET A 1 -68.93 0.41 36.84
C MET A 1 -68.03 1.11 35.83
N LYS A 2 -67.13 0.36 35.17
CA LYS A 2 -65.85 0.83 34.60
C LYS A 2 -66.03 1.81 33.43
N ILE A 3 -65.23 2.88 33.44
CA ILE A 3 -65.07 3.88 32.38
C ILE A 3 -64.07 3.29 31.37
N THR A 4 -64.51 3.00 30.15
CA THR A 4 -63.63 2.59 29.05
C THR A 4 -63.23 3.81 28.23
N SER A 5 -61.99 4.27 28.44
CA SER A 5 -61.31 5.24 27.57
C SER A 5 -60.61 4.49 26.43
N THR A 6 -61.05 4.72 25.20
CA THR A 6 -60.37 4.22 23.99
C THR A 6 -59.38 5.28 23.52
N ILE A 7 -58.08 4.98 23.60
CA ILE A 7 -56.99 5.80 23.07
C ILE A 7 -56.87 5.52 21.57
N LEU A 8 -57.07 6.54 20.74
CA LEU A 8 -56.80 6.49 19.30
C LEU A 8 -55.35 6.90 19.04
N ALA A 9 -54.49 5.93 18.77
CA ALA A 9 -53.10 6.18 18.37
C ALA A 9 -53.05 6.56 16.88
N VAL A 10 -52.78 7.84 16.59
CA VAL A 10 -52.53 8.32 15.23
C VAL A 10 -51.06 8.02 14.87
N LEU A 11 -50.85 7.03 14.02
CA LEU A 11 -49.57 6.74 13.38
C LEU A 11 -49.31 7.77 12.28
N ILE A 12 -48.44 8.75 12.55
CA ILE A 12 -47.91 9.66 11.53
C ILE A 12 -46.81 8.89 10.79
N GLY A 13 -47.13 8.36 9.62
CA GLY A 13 -46.15 7.72 8.73
C GLY A 13 -45.14 8.76 8.23
N SER A 14 -43.86 8.56 8.53
CA SER A 14 -42.78 9.36 7.95
C SER A 14 -42.58 8.93 6.49
N CYS A 15 -43.07 9.72 5.54
CA CYS A 15 -42.67 9.58 4.15
C CYS A 15 -41.20 9.98 4.01
N ALA A 16 -40.30 9.00 4.08
CA ALA A 16 -38.91 9.19 3.69
C ALA A 16 -38.86 9.36 2.16
N PHE A 17 -38.71 10.60 1.68
CA PHE A 17 -38.37 10.85 0.28
C PHE A 17 -36.95 10.32 0.05
N ALA A 18 -36.82 9.19 -0.64
CA ALA A 18 -35.53 8.73 -1.14
C ALA A 18 -35.05 9.72 -2.21
N GLN A 19 -33.98 10.46 -1.92
CA GLN A 19 -33.33 11.33 -2.90
C GLN A 19 -32.83 10.48 -4.07
N LEU A 20 -33.10 10.93 -5.31
CA LEU A 20 -32.56 10.31 -6.51
C LEU A 20 -31.02 10.30 -6.43
N LYS A 21 -30.41 9.11 -6.45
CA LYS A 21 -28.96 8.93 -6.47
C LYS A 21 -28.51 8.70 -7.91
N PHE A 22 -27.70 9.62 -8.42
CA PHE A 22 -27.03 9.46 -9.70
C PHE A 22 -25.66 8.80 -9.51
N PRO A 23 -25.16 8.03 -10.48
CA PRO A 23 -23.80 7.50 -10.41
C PRO A 23 -22.78 8.64 -10.42
N ALA A 24 -21.73 8.53 -9.60
CA ALA A 24 -20.62 9.48 -9.63
C ALA A 24 -19.83 9.36 -10.94
N VAL A 25 -19.40 10.50 -11.50
CA VAL A 25 -18.63 10.55 -12.76
C VAL A 25 -17.26 9.86 -12.62
N SER A 26 -16.66 9.95 -11.44
CA SER A 26 -15.44 9.24 -11.08
C SER A 26 -15.83 8.14 -10.10
N SER A 27 -15.56 6.88 -10.47
CA SER A 27 -15.88 5.75 -9.62
C SER A 27 -14.96 5.71 -8.41
N HIS A 28 -15.52 5.35 -7.27
CA HIS A 28 -14.77 5.09 -6.05
C HIS A 28 -14.02 3.75 -6.15
N SER A 29 -12.84 3.67 -5.53
CA SER A 29 -12.02 2.46 -5.47
C SER A 29 -11.21 2.42 -4.19
N GLU A 30 -11.07 1.20 -3.67
CA GLU A 30 -10.26 0.89 -2.50
C GLU A 30 -9.26 -0.23 -2.83
N ILE A 31 -8.08 -0.21 -2.21
CA ILE A 31 -7.03 -1.22 -2.37
C ILE A 31 -6.51 -1.58 -0.99
N GLU A 32 -6.54 -2.87 -0.67
CA GLU A 32 -5.78 -3.44 0.45
C GLU A 32 -4.60 -4.24 -0.11
N GLN A 33 -3.38 -3.95 0.38
CA GLN A 33 -2.18 -4.67 -0.05
C GLN A 33 -1.25 -4.89 1.13
N LYS A 34 -0.76 -6.13 1.29
CA LYS A 34 0.34 -6.43 2.21
C LYS A 34 1.67 -6.49 1.46
N VAL A 35 2.70 -5.80 1.96
CA VAL A 35 4.08 -5.88 1.47
C VAL A 35 4.98 -6.27 2.64
N GLY A 36 5.34 -7.55 2.70
CA GLY A 36 5.99 -8.12 3.88
C GLY A 36 5.05 -8.09 5.09
N LEU A 37 5.43 -7.34 6.12
CA LEU A 37 4.62 -7.15 7.34
C LEU A 37 3.80 -5.85 7.34
N THR A 38 4.00 -4.97 6.37
CA THR A 38 3.28 -3.70 6.27
C THR A 38 1.98 -3.89 5.51
N GLU A 39 0.89 -3.39 6.07
CA GLU A 39 -0.42 -3.35 5.44
C GLU A 39 -0.66 -1.93 4.89
N PHE A 40 -1.11 -1.87 3.64
CA PHE A 40 -1.44 -0.66 2.92
C PHE A 40 -2.93 -0.64 2.58
N GLU A 41 -3.56 0.50 2.80
CA GLU A 41 -4.91 0.83 2.35
C GLU A 41 -4.81 2.06 1.45
N VAL A 42 -5.47 2.04 0.28
CA VAL A 42 -5.60 3.19 -0.61
C VAL A 42 -7.06 3.40 -0.97
N GLU A 43 -7.59 4.57 -0.62
CA GLU A 43 -8.96 4.98 -0.96
C GLU A 43 -8.90 6.16 -1.93
N TYR A 44 -9.57 6.07 -3.08
CA TYR A 44 -9.51 7.11 -4.11
C TYR A 44 -10.69 7.08 -5.08
N ASN A 45 -10.87 8.18 -5.82
CA ASN A 45 -11.79 8.23 -6.95
C ASN A 45 -11.04 8.32 -8.28
N ARG A 46 -11.60 7.65 -9.29
CA ARG A 46 -10.94 7.34 -10.55
C ARG A 46 -11.52 8.18 -11.71
N PRO A 47 -10.90 9.32 -12.08
CA PRO A 47 -11.34 10.08 -13.23
C PRO A 47 -11.07 9.34 -14.56
N ASN A 48 -11.97 9.48 -15.52
CA ASN A 48 -11.81 8.96 -16.88
C ASN A 48 -11.12 9.98 -17.79
N VAL A 49 -10.41 9.54 -18.82
CA VAL A 49 -9.85 10.45 -19.84
C VAL A 49 -11.01 11.13 -20.59
N SER A 50 -11.99 10.36 -21.05
CA SER A 50 -13.20 10.83 -21.75
C SER A 50 -12.89 11.77 -22.91
N GLU A 51 -11.99 11.32 -23.81
CA GLU A 51 -11.55 12.06 -25.01
C GLU A 51 -10.83 13.40 -24.73
N ARG A 52 -10.50 13.69 -23.46
CA ARG A 52 -9.76 14.91 -23.08
C ARG A 52 -8.27 14.68 -23.11
N LYS A 53 -7.51 15.75 -23.38
CA LYS A 53 -6.08 15.78 -23.07
C LYS A 53 -5.93 15.91 -21.55
N VAL A 54 -5.37 14.88 -20.90
CA VAL A 54 -5.21 14.87 -19.44
C VAL A 54 -4.11 15.83 -19.01
N PHE A 55 -2.84 15.50 -19.26
CA PHE A 55 -1.71 16.27 -18.75
C PHE A 55 -1.37 17.47 -19.64
N GLY A 56 -1.13 18.62 -19.00
CA GLY A 56 -0.96 19.91 -19.64
C GLY A 56 -2.26 20.58 -20.09
N LYS A 57 -3.43 20.04 -19.73
CA LYS A 57 -4.74 20.70 -19.92
C LYS A 57 -5.67 20.45 -18.74
N LEU A 58 -6.20 19.23 -18.57
CA LEU A 58 -7.08 18.90 -17.44
C LEU A 58 -6.31 18.93 -16.12
N VAL A 59 -5.08 18.42 -16.14
CA VAL A 59 -4.10 18.52 -15.06
C VAL A 59 -2.94 19.36 -15.58
N PRO A 60 -2.82 20.63 -15.17
CA PRO A 60 -1.74 21.51 -15.59
C PRO A 60 -0.38 20.98 -15.12
N TYR A 61 0.68 21.26 -15.89
CA TYR A 61 2.04 20.98 -15.45
C TYR A 61 2.53 22.07 -14.50
N GLY A 62 3.35 21.69 -13.52
CA GLY A 62 3.93 22.61 -12.54
C GLY A 62 2.96 23.07 -11.45
N GLU A 63 1.71 22.59 -11.46
CA GLU A 63 0.71 22.90 -10.45
C GLU A 63 0.41 21.68 -9.57
N VAL A 64 0.04 21.94 -8.32
CA VAL A 64 -0.39 20.90 -7.38
C VAL A 64 -1.72 20.31 -7.85
N TRP A 65 -1.79 18.99 -7.87
CA TRP A 65 -2.98 18.21 -8.21
C TRP A 65 -3.25 17.19 -7.11
N ARG A 66 -4.44 17.28 -6.50
CA ARG A 66 -5.11 16.16 -5.81
C ARG A 66 -5.06 14.94 -6.72
N THR A 67 -4.22 13.96 -6.41
CA THR A 67 -3.90 12.83 -7.29
C THR A 67 -5.09 11.87 -7.41
N GLY A 68 -6.08 12.24 -8.22
CA GLY A 68 -7.39 11.59 -8.31
C GLY A 68 -8.51 12.59 -8.63
N ALA A 69 -9.75 12.24 -8.24
CA ALA A 69 -10.93 13.09 -8.39
C ALA A 69 -11.72 13.20 -7.08
N ASN A 70 -12.68 14.13 -6.99
CA ASN A 70 -13.57 14.31 -5.83
C ASN A 70 -12.81 14.48 -4.49
N GLU A 71 -13.00 13.57 -3.53
CA GLU A 71 -12.26 13.45 -2.27
C GLU A 71 -10.75 13.24 -2.50
N ASN A 72 -9.94 13.44 -1.47
CA ASN A 72 -8.52 13.11 -1.55
C ASN A 72 -8.31 11.61 -1.76
N THR A 73 -7.31 11.30 -2.58
CA THR A 73 -6.70 9.97 -2.52
C THR A 73 -5.97 9.86 -1.20
N VAL A 74 -6.37 8.90 -0.37
CA VAL A 74 -5.76 8.63 0.94
C VAL A 74 -4.97 7.33 0.84
N ILE A 75 -3.71 7.36 1.25
CA ILE A 75 -2.88 6.17 1.44
C ILE A 75 -2.54 6.05 2.91
N LYS A 76 -2.78 4.86 3.47
CA LYS A 76 -2.50 4.53 4.86
C LYS A 76 -1.64 3.29 4.93
N PHE A 77 -0.73 3.28 5.89
CA PHE A 77 0.08 2.09 6.18
C PHE A 77 0.51 2.05 7.64
N ASN A 78 0.62 0.83 8.17
CA ASN A 78 0.73 0.58 9.62
C ASN A 78 2.18 0.48 10.16
N GLN A 79 3.19 0.56 9.30
CA GLN A 79 4.62 0.47 9.65
C GLN A 79 5.43 1.49 8.87
N PRO A 80 6.55 2.01 9.38
CA PRO A 80 7.39 2.96 8.64
C PRO A 80 7.94 2.32 7.36
N ILE A 81 8.03 3.12 6.30
CA ILE A 81 8.48 2.72 4.96
C ILE A 81 9.53 3.68 4.42
N LYS A 82 10.17 3.30 3.32
CA LYS A 82 10.89 4.21 2.44
C LYS A 82 10.14 4.35 1.12
N VAL A 83 10.03 5.56 0.61
CA VAL A 83 9.48 5.87 -0.71
C VAL A 83 10.58 6.52 -1.54
N ASN A 84 10.97 5.89 -2.66
CA ASN A 84 12.12 6.28 -3.47
C ASN A 84 13.38 6.55 -2.62
N GLY A 85 13.63 5.67 -1.65
CA GLY A 85 14.76 5.73 -0.72
C GLY A 85 14.62 6.71 0.47
N LYS A 86 13.58 7.55 0.51
CA LYS A 86 13.34 8.51 1.61
C LYS A 86 12.41 7.94 2.67
N ASP A 87 12.74 8.14 3.94
CA ASP A 87 11.94 7.65 5.06
C ASP A 87 10.58 8.35 5.16
N LEU A 88 9.55 7.56 5.49
CA LEU A 88 8.21 8.03 5.82
C LEU A 88 7.67 7.21 7.00
N ALA A 89 7.23 7.91 8.04
CA ALA A 89 6.64 7.28 9.22
C ALA A 89 5.32 6.57 8.86
N ALA A 90 4.94 5.57 9.65
CA ALA A 90 3.61 4.97 9.57
C ALA A 90 2.53 6.05 9.78
N GLY A 91 1.43 5.95 9.05
CA GLY A 91 0.36 6.92 9.14
C GLY A 91 -0.60 6.87 7.96
N GLU A 92 -1.44 7.89 7.93
CA GLU A 92 -2.41 8.16 6.88
C GLU A 92 -2.04 9.49 6.19
N TYR A 93 -2.03 9.49 4.87
CA TYR A 93 -1.58 10.63 4.07
C TYR A 93 -2.48 10.84 2.86
N ALA A 94 -2.81 12.09 2.56
CA ALA A 94 -3.37 12.45 1.27
C ALA A 94 -2.27 12.52 0.21
N LEU A 95 -2.55 11.98 -0.98
CA LEU A 95 -1.65 12.04 -2.14
C LEU A 95 -1.93 13.26 -3.01
N TYR A 96 -0.89 14.09 -3.14
CA TYR A 96 -0.83 15.15 -4.14
C TYR A 96 0.35 14.90 -5.08
N SER A 97 0.25 15.44 -6.28
CA SER A 97 1.33 15.40 -7.25
C SER A 97 1.51 16.77 -7.90
N ILE A 98 2.73 17.08 -8.32
CA ILE A 98 3.03 18.19 -9.23
C ILE A 98 3.55 17.56 -10.52
N PRO A 99 2.70 17.38 -11.54
CA PRO A 99 3.10 16.76 -12.79
C PRO A 99 4.07 17.66 -13.57
N ASN A 100 5.11 17.06 -14.14
CA ASN A 100 5.87 17.62 -15.26
C ASN A 100 5.95 16.60 -16.40
N LYS A 101 6.69 16.92 -17.46
CA LYS A 101 6.80 16.08 -18.66
C LYS A 101 7.51 14.75 -18.40
N ASP A 102 8.59 14.79 -17.61
CA ASP A 102 9.52 13.67 -17.42
C ASP A 102 9.56 13.16 -15.98
N GLU A 103 9.20 14.02 -15.02
CA GLU A 103 9.20 13.70 -13.59
C GLU A 103 8.03 14.35 -12.87
N TRP A 104 7.51 13.67 -11.86
CA TRP A 104 6.50 14.22 -10.98
C TRP A 104 7.10 14.36 -9.58
N ASP A 105 6.75 15.45 -8.90
CA ASP A 105 6.88 15.45 -7.46
C ASP A 105 5.61 14.83 -6.87
N VAL A 106 5.73 13.69 -6.19
CA VAL A 106 4.63 13.09 -5.42
C VAL A 106 4.79 13.45 -3.96
N ILE A 107 3.68 13.84 -3.33
CA ILE A 107 3.62 14.46 -2.02
C ILE A 107 2.67 13.65 -1.13
N PHE A 108 3.19 13.24 0.03
CA PHE A 108 2.44 12.65 1.12
C PHE A 108 2.12 13.75 2.12
N TYR A 109 0.84 14.11 2.22
CA TYR A 109 0.37 15.26 2.99
C TYR A 109 -0.44 14.80 4.21
N LYS A 110 -0.17 15.37 5.39
CA LYS A 110 -0.72 14.91 6.68
C LYS A 110 -2.21 15.20 6.87
N ASP A 111 -2.74 16.21 6.19
CA ASP A 111 -4.18 16.53 6.26
C ASP A 111 -4.93 15.74 5.19
N THR A 112 -5.75 14.79 5.62
CA THR A 112 -6.46 13.86 4.75
C THR A 112 -7.92 14.25 4.52
N LYS A 113 -8.46 15.16 5.34
CA LYS A 113 -9.91 15.43 5.43
C LYS A 113 -10.41 16.52 4.48
N ASN A 114 -9.53 17.19 3.76
CA ASN A 114 -9.93 18.23 2.83
C ASN A 114 -10.46 17.65 1.50
N TRP A 115 -11.32 18.41 0.83
CA TRP A 115 -11.80 18.08 -0.51
C TRP A 115 -11.04 18.90 -1.54
N GLY A 116 -10.61 18.29 -2.66
CA GLY A 116 -9.88 19.05 -3.67
C GLY A 116 -8.44 19.37 -3.25
N ASN A 117 -7.82 20.33 -3.94
CA ASN A 117 -6.65 21.02 -3.39
C ASN A 117 -7.09 21.87 -2.18
N PRO A 118 -6.30 21.91 -1.09
CA PRO A 118 -6.66 22.73 0.06
C PRO A 118 -6.69 24.21 -0.35
N LYS A 119 -7.63 24.99 0.21
CA LYS A 119 -7.74 26.43 -0.06
C LYS A 119 -6.44 27.18 0.26
N GLU A 120 -5.76 26.73 1.31
CA GLU A 120 -4.44 27.20 1.70
C GLU A 120 -3.51 25.99 1.78
N TRP A 121 -2.43 26.01 0.99
CA TRP A 121 -1.40 24.99 1.04
C TRP A 121 -0.47 25.25 2.22
N LYS A 122 -0.31 24.25 3.11
CA LYS A 122 0.52 24.36 4.30
C LYS A 122 1.74 23.45 4.16
N GLU A 123 2.90 24.05 3.93
CA GLU A 123 4.17 23.30 3.82
C GLU A 123 4.46 22.43 5.05
N SER A 124 4.00 22.84 6.24
CA SER A 124 4.14 22.05 7.49
C SER A 124 3.41 20.70 7.46
N ASN A 125 2.42 20.55 6.57
CA ASN A 125 1.68 19.30 6.37
C ASN A 125 2.35 18.37 5.34
N VAL A 126 3.37 18.82 4.61
CA VAL A 126 4.15 17.93 3.74
C VAL A 126 4.99 17.00 4.62
N ALA A 127 4.59 15.72 4.72
CA ALA A 127 5.35 14.70 5.42
C ALA A 127 6.52 14.22 4.56
N LEU A 128 6.29 14.08 3.26
CA LEU A 128 7.31 13.68 2.29
C LEU A 128 6.99 14.25 0.91
N LYS A 129 8.04 14.71 0.22
CA LYS A 129 8.02 15.06 -1.21
C LYS A 129 9.14 14.28 -1.91
N VAL A 130 8.76 13.47 -2.90
CA VAL A 130 9.68 12.59 -3.66
C VAL A 130 9.51 12.81 -5.15
N LYS A 131 10.62 12.74 -5.88
CA LYS A 131 10.62 12.73 -7.33
C LYS A 131 10.37 11.33 -7.83
N ALA A 132 9.50 11.19 -8.82
CA ALA A 132 9.19 9.92 -9.48
C ALA A 132 9.23 10.12 -10.99
N VAL A 133 9.84 9.18 -11.71
CA VAL A 133 9.94 9.24 -13.17
C VAL A 133 8.56 9.03 -13.77
N ALA A 134 8.18 9.91 -14.71
CA ALA A 134 6.98 9.79 -15.51
C ALA A 134 7.34 9.20 -16.86
N THR A 135 6.81 8.02 -17.16
CA THR A 135 7.03 7.34 -18.44
C THR A 135 5.78 7.42 -19.30
N LYS A 136 5.97 7.54 -20.61
CA LYS A 136 4.88 7.48 -21.58
C LYS A 136 4.82 6.13 -22.24
N SER A 137 3.66 5.48 -22.18
CA SER A 137 3.37 4.28 -22.94
C SER A 137 2.55 4.63 -24.18
N MET A 138 3.13 4.43 -25.37
CA MET A 138 2.45 4.71 -26.63
C MET A 138 1.30 3.72 -26.93
N ASN A 139 1.36 2.50 -26.37
CA ASN A 139 0.44 1.42 -26.71
C ASN A 139 -0.45 0.96 -25.55
N ASN A 140 -0.19 1.42 -24.31
CA ASN A 140 -0.99 1.05 -23.14
C ASN A 140 -1.62 2.30 -22.51
N LYS A 141 -2.62 2.86 -23.20
CA LYS A 141 -3.42 3.95 -22.67
C LYS A 141 -4.37 3.42 -21.58
N VAL A 142 -4.35 4.06 -20.42
CA VAL A 142 -5.23 3.79 -19.28
C VAL A 142 -6.37 4.80 -19.28
N GLU A 143 -7.58 4.35 -19.63
CA GLU A 143 -8.75 5.24 -19.75
C GLU A 143 -9.23 5.77 -18.40
N THR A 144 -9.20 4.93 -17.37
CA THR A 144 -9.67 5.27 -16.02
C THR A 144 -8.47 5.30 -15.08
N PHE A 145 -8.20 6.44 -14.45
CA PHE A 145 -7.07 6.58 -13.51
C PHE A 145 -7.02 5.42 -12.54
N GLU A 146 -5.85 4.84 -12.37
CA GLU A 146 -5.65 3.71 -11.48
C GLU A 146 -4.38 3.89 -10.65
N ILE A 147 -4.48 3.41 -9.42
CA ILE A 147 -3.37 3.19 -8.51
C ILE A 147 -3.24 1.68 -8.36
N ARG A 148 -2.03 1.14 -8.43
CA ARG A 148 -1.79 -0.30 -8.23
C ARG A 148 -0.45 -0.58 -7.61
N PHE A 149 -0.37 -1.66 -6.84
CA PHE A 149 0.90 -2.25 -6.42
C PHE A 149 1.36 -3.27 -7.46
N THR A 150 2.62 -3.20 -7.84
CA THR A 150 3.29 -4.14 -8.76
C THR A 150 4.63 -4.57 -8.17
N ASN A 151 5.26 -5.60 -8.74
CA ASN A 151 6.56 -6.10 -8.29
C ASN A 151 6.63 -6.34 -6.77
N VAL A 152 5.55 -6.85 -6.19
CA VAL A 152 5.43 -7.06 -4.75
C VAL A 152 6.30 -8.24 -4.34
N THR A 153 7.19 -7.97 -3.39
CA THR A 153 8.10 -8.94 -2.74
C THR A 153 7.88 -8.90 -1.23
N GLN A 154 8.70 -9.65 -0.48
CA GLN A 154 8.63 -9.65 0.99
C GLN A 154 9.05 -8.31 1.65
N GLN A 155 9.65 -7.39 0.89
CA GLN A 155 10.24 -6.16 1.45
C GLN A 155 10.05 -4.93 0.55
N LYS A 156 9.63 -5.12 -0.70
CA LYS A 156 9.49 -4.03 -1.67
C LYS A 156 8.24 -4.21 -2.52
N ALA A 157 7.72 -3.11 -3.01
CA ALA A 157 6.70 -3.06 -4.05
C ALA A 157 6.86 -1.75 -4.84
N ASP A 158 6.29 -1.72 -6.03
CA ASP A 158 6.17 -0.50 -6.81
C ASP A 158 4.72 -0.01 -6.77
N LEU A 159 4.50 1.18 -6.22
CA LEU A 159 3.21 1.88 -6.28
C LEU A 159 3.14 2.67 -7.58
N VAL A 160 2.25 2.27 -8.47
CA VAL A 160 2.11 2.84 -9.81
C VAL A 160 0.86 3.71 -9.86
N LEU A 161 1.03 4.95 -10.33
CA LEU A 161 -0.03 5.86 -10.72
C LEU A 161 -0.11 5.88 -12.25
N ALA A 162 -1.24 5.50 -12.83
CA ALA A 162 -1.40 5.44 -14.28
C ALA A 162 -2.67 6.13 -14.77
N TRP A 163 -2.52 7.02 -15.75
CA TRP A 163 -3.64 7.65 -16.44
C TRP A 163 -3.25 8.08 -17.85
N ASP A 164 -4.18 7.93 -18.79
CA ASP A 164 -3.91 8.18 -20.21
C ASP A 164 -2.67 7.38 -20.63
N ASN A 165 -1.69 8.00 -21.27
CA ASN A 165 -0.43 7.36 -21.63
C ASN A 165 0.67 7.51 -20.58
N VAL A 166 0.42 8.09 -19.40
CA VAL A 166 1.45 8.36 -18.39
C VAL A 166 1.41 7.33 -17.27
N ASN A 167 2.57 6.81 -16.90
CA ASN A 167 2.79 5.97 -15.72
C ASN A 167 3.87 6.60 -14.84
N VAL A 168 3.61 6.68 -13.54
CA VAL A 168 4.54 7.17 -12.52
C VAL A 168 4.74 6.07 -11.49
N VAL A 169 6.00 5.76 -11.19
CA VAL A 169 6.35 4.66 -10.30
C VAL A 169 7.06 5.19 -9.06
N LEU A 170 6.54 4.80 -7.89
CA LEU A 170 7.15 5.01 -6.59
C LEU A 170 7.62 3.66 -6.06
N ASN A 171 8.93 3.52 -5.85
CA ASN A 171 9.49 2.35 -5.21
C ASN A 171 9.26 2.44 -3.69
N ILE A 172 8.59 1.43 -3.15
CA ILE A 172 8.28 1.29 -1.74
C ILE A 172 9.19 0.22 -1.16
N GLU A 173 9.86 0.53 -0.06
CA GLU A 173 10.59 -0.45 0.75
C GLU A 173 10.03 -0.47 2.17
N THR A 174 9.78 -1.66 2.71
CA THR A 174 9.26 -1.85 4.07
C THR A 174 10.37 -2.25 5.03
N ASN A 175 10.15 -2.02 6.33
CA ASN A 175 11.06 -2.43 7.40
C ASN A 175 10.99 -3.94 7.73
N THR A 176 10.37 -4.76 6.87
CA THR A 176 10.08 -6.18 7.14
C THR A 176 11.32 -6.96 7.56
N VAL A 177 12.45 -6.76 6.87
CA VAL A 177 13.69 -7.48 7.18
C VAL A 177 14.18 -7.19 8.59
N SER A 178 14.29 -5.91 8.96
CA SER A 178 14.68 -5.52 10.31
C SER A 178 13.71 -6.04 11.38
N SER A 179 12.40 -6.00 11.12
CA SER A 179 11.39 -6.47 12.05
C SER A 179 11.47 -7.97 12.28
N VAL A 180 11.65 -8.76 11.21
CA VAL A 180 11.82 -10.22 11.32
C VAL A 180 13.13 -10.58 12.00
N LEU A 181 14.23 -9.89 11.70
CA LEU A 181 15.51 -10.11 12.38
C LEU A 181 15.40 -9.88 13.89
N LYS A 182 14.71 -8.81 14.29
CA LYS A 182 14.45 -8.53 15.70
C LYS A 182 13.61 -9.64 16.34
N MET A 183 12.52 -10.05 15.71
CA MET A 183 11.68 -11.15 16.23
C MET A 183 12.46 -12.46 16.38
N ILE A 184 13.28 -12.82 15.38
CA ILE A 184 14.14 -14.00 15.45
C ILE A 184 15.11 -13.89 16.63
N GLY A 185 15.79 -12.75 16.78
CA GLY A 185 16.75 -12.54 17.87
C GLY A 185 16.13 -12.56 19.28
N GLU A 186 14.87 -12.12 19.41
CA GLU A 186 14.16 -12.07 20.69
C GLU A 186 13.45 -13.39 21.05
N GLN A 187 12.98 -14.14 20.05
CA GLN A 187 12.04 -15.25 20.27
C GLN A 187 12.62 -16.62 19.93
N LEU A 188 13.55 -16.72 18.97
CA LEU A 188 14.10 -18.02 18.58
C LEU A 188 15.09 -18.50 19.65
N ASN A 189 14.78 -19.63 20.28
CA ASN A 189 15.59 -20.22 21.34
C ASN A 189 15.57 -21.76 21.24
N GLU A 190 16.29 -22.43 22.14
CA GLU A 190 16.44 -23.89 22.13
C GLU A 190 15.12 -24.68 22.21
N ASN A 191 14.07 -24.08 22.80
CA ASN A 191 12.74 -24.69 22.92
C ASN A 191 11.85 -24.43 21.70
N SER A 192 12.29 -23.60 20.74
CA SER A 192 11.55 -23.35 19.51
C SER A 192 11.41 -24.62 18.66
N SER A 193 10.36 -24.66 17.85
CA SER A 193 10.01 -25.82 17.04
C SER A 193 10.95 -25.99 15.85
N ALA A 194 11.00 -27.19 15.26
CA ALA A 194 11.70 -27.43 14.00
C ALA A 194 11.27 -26.43 12.90
N ARG A 195 9.98 -26.08 12.87
CA ARG A 195 9.41 -25.11 11.93
C ARG A 195 9.93 -23.69 12.14
N ASP A 196 10.11 -23.25 13.38
CA ASP A 196 10.63 -21.91 13.67
C ASP A 196 12.09 -21.78 13.22
N PHE A 197 12.90 -22.81 13.48
CA PHE A 197 14.28 -22.88 13.01
C PHE A 197 14.37 -22.89 11.49
N TYR A 198 13.54 -23.69 10.82
CA TYR A 198 13.48 -23.72 9.36
C TYR A 198 13.04 -22.37 8.79
N ASN A 199 11.97 -21.78 9.30
CA ASN A 199 11.46 -20.49 8.82
C ASN A 199 12.52 -19.40 8.96
N SER A 200 13.27 -19.40 10.07
CA SER A 200 14.37 -18.47 10.33
C SER A 200 15.53 -18.69 9.36
N ALA A 201 15.93 -19.93 9.11
CA ALA A 201 16.94 -20.28 8.12
C ALA A 201 16.53 -19.86 6.70
N ASN A 202 15.29 -20.16 6.30
CA ASN A 202 14.74 -19.83 5.00
C ASN A 202 14.63 -18.32 4.81
N PHE A 203 14.31 -17.58 5.87
CA PHE A 203 14.30 -16.13 5.87
C PHE A 203 15.70 -15.56 5.61
N TYR A 204 16.71 -16.08 6.30
CA TYR A 204 18.11 -15.67 6.09
C TYR A 204 18.57 -15.99 4.66
N TYR A 205 18.22 -17.16 4.13
CA TYR A 205 18.51 -17.55 2.76
C TYR A 205 17.86 -16.62 1.72
N SER A 206 16.55 -16.37 1.86
CA SER A 206 15.78 -15.57 0.91
C SER A 206 16.24 -14.11 0.83
N ASN A 207 16.82 -13.60 1.93
CA ASN A 207 17.30 -12.22 2.04
C ASN A 207 18.83 -12.09 1.91
N LYS A 208 19.54 -13.18 1.56
CA LYS A 208 21.01 -13.22 1.43
C LYS A 208 21.74 -12.67 2.67
N LEU A 209 21.30 -13.11 3.85
CA LEU A 209 21.87 -12.73 5.16
C LEU A 209 23.01 -13.69 5.55
N ASP A 210 23.28 -13.89 6.86
CA ASP A 210 24.31 -14.82 7.32
C ASP A 210 23.98 -16.28 6.95
N ARG A 211 24.63 -16.76 5.90
CA ARG A 211 24.52 -18.13 5.39
C ARG A 211 24.91 -19.18 6.43
N ASN A 212 25.96 -18.95 7.22
CA ASN A 212 26.42 -19.94 8.20
C ASN A 212 25.39 -20.10 9.33
N GLN A 213 24.78 -18.99 9.75
CA GLN A 213 23.69 -19.01 10.71
C GLN A 213 22.45 -19.73 10.15
N ALA A 214 22.10 -19.48 8.88
CA ALA A 214 21.01 -20.20 8.20
C ALA A 214 21.29 -21.71 8.15
N LEU A 215 22.52 -22.12 7.81
CA LEU A 215 22.93 -23.52 7.76
C LEU A 215 22.88 -24.18 9.15
N LYS A 216 23.27 -23.45 10.21
CA LYS A 216 23.13 -23.92 11.59
C LYS A 216 21.66 -24.18 11.93
N TRP A 217 20.78 -23.24 11.66
CA TRP A 217 19.36 -23.38 12.00
C TRP A 217 18.63 -24.45 11.18
N VAL A 218 18.93 -24.62 9.89
CA VAL A 218 18.30 -25.70 9.10
C VAL A 218 18.74 -27.09 9.57
N ASN A 219 19.99 -27.24 10.05
CA ASN A 219 20.43 -28.50 10.66
C ASN A 219 19.70 -28.77 11.99
N ILE A 220 19.57 -27.76 12.86
CA ILE A 220 18.76 -27.88 14.10
C ILE A 220 17.32 -28.28 13.78
N ALA A 221 16.74 -27.70 12.71
CA ALA A 221 15.40 -28.02 12.27
C ALA A 221 15.25 -29.49 11.85
N LEU A 222 16.21 -30.02 11.08
CA LEU A 222 16.26 -31.43 10.67
C LEU A 222 16.49 -32.40 11.84
N GLU A 223 17.29 -32.01 12.83
CA GLU A 223 17.54 -32.82 14.03
C GLU A 223 16.30 -32.91 14.93
N LYS A 224 15.53 -31.82 15.03
CA LYS A 224 14.31 -31.76 15.86
C LYS A 224 13.13 -32.53 15.27
N ASP A 225 13.12 -32.78 13.96
CA ASP A 225 12.04 -33.50 13.30
C ASP A 225 12.58 -34.60 12.38
N ALA A 226 12.56 -35.84 12.88
CA ALA A 226 12.94 -37.02 12.11
C ALA A 226 12.06 -37.27 10.87
N LYS A 227 10.90 -36.63 10.77
CA LYS A 227 9.98 -36.66 9.62
C LYS A 227 9.92 -35.30 8.92
N ALA A 228 10.96 -34.47 9.06
CA ALA A 228 11.03 -33.17 8.42
C ALA A 228 10.71 -33.25 6.92
N PRO A 229 9.87 -32.34 6.40
CA PRO A 229 9.57 -32.27 4.98
C PRO A 229 10.82 -32.11 4.12
N ASP A 230 10.81 -32.65 2.90
CA ASP A 230 11.99 -32.66 2.03
C ASP A 230 12.50 -31.26 1.69
N TYR A 231 11.63 -30.23 1.70
CA TYR A 231 12.05 -28.85 1.49
C TYR A 231 13.04 -28.32 2.56
N TYR A 232 13.15 -28.95 3.74
CA TYR A 232 14.20 -28.63 4.72
C TYR A 232 15.57 -29.07 4.20
N LYS A 233 15.65 -30.27 3.63
CA LYS A 233 16.88 -30.82 3.04
C LYS A 233 17.27 -30.02 1.79
N GLU A 234 16.29 -29.66 0.96
CA GLU A 234 16.52 -28.81 -0.22
C GLU A 234 17.11 -27.45 0.17
N LEU A 235 16.59 -26.81 1.22
CA LEU A 235 17.15 -25.56 1.73
C LEU A 235 18.60 -25.74 2.20
N LYS A 236 18.89 -26.82 2.93
CA LYS A 236 20.26 -27.14 3.34
C LYS A 236 21.18 -27.30 2.13
N GLU A 237 20.78 -28.06 1.12
CA GLU A 237 21.58 -28.24 -0.09
C GLU A 237 21.82 -26.93 -0.84
N LYS A 238 20.81 -26.05 -0.94
CA LYS A 238 20.95 -24.72 -1.53
C LYS A 238 21.97 -23.89 -0.76
N LEU A 239 21.85 -23.87 0.57
CA LEU A 239 22.80 -23.19 1.45
C LEU A 239 24.22 -23.75 1.30
N GLU A 240 24.41 -25.06 1.13
CA GLU A 240 25.73 -25.65 0.93
C GLU A 240 26.36 -25.29 -0.43
N LYS A 241 25.54 -25.21 -1.49
CA LYS A 241 26.00 -24.94 -2.87
C LYS A 241 26.20 -23.46 -3.17
N GLU A 242 25.29 -22.61 -2.71
CA GLU A 242 25.30 -21.17 -3.01
C GLU A 242 26.26 -20.41 -2.09
N LYS A 243 27.02 -19.47 -2.67
CA LYS A 243 27.94 -18.59 -1.94
C LYS A 243 27.44 -17.15 -2.04
N TYR A 244 27.08 -16.58 -0.91
CA TYR A 244 26.79 -15.17 -0.69
C TYR A 244 27.20 -14.80 0.74
#